data_AF-A0A821JKA6-F1
#
_entry.id   AF-A0A821JKA6-F1
#
_cell.length_a   1.000
_cell.length_b   1.000
_cell.length_c   1.000
_cell.angle_alpha   90.00
_cell.angle_beta   90.00
_cell.angle_gamma   90.00
#
_symmetry.space_group_name_H-M   'P 1'
#
loop_
_entity.id
_entity.type
_entity.pdbx_description
1 polymer ?
#
loop_
_entity_poly.entity_id
_entity_poly.type
_entity_poly.pdbx_seq_one_letter_code
_entity_poly.pdbx_strand_id
1 'polypeptide(L)'
;EALVYSDTGSYIYVQSLPGQDLTFEASPRYLGDRTLSYNQFLTFILILRAPANVNPMYTATDVTIEGSNGVKVGVIILGGVPQTIPSEEPLVFRFRLNEQSWSPTLSFLEFMRLLSNITAIRIHATYGIDNAVSFLGEINLGYSTPSAGLFPTGNVESCVPCPQGYYGEHCEYCAFGYRRQPSFGGPFANCVPCDCHNHSLSCDVETSRCACQHHTTGDNCERCLPGYYGQAHQGTPDDCQKCPCPAGVSCTQLPQGNVVCLNCPAGYT
;
A
#
# COMPACT_ATOMS: atom_id res chain seq x y z
N GLU A 1 -4.66 11.70 24.66
CA GLU A 1 -4.62 10.24 24.89
C GLU A 1 -5.76 9.64 24.07
N ALA A 2 -5.49 8.63 23.23
CA ALA A 2 -6.52 7.97 22.43
C ALA A 2 -7.18 6.87 23.27
N LEU A 3 -8.51 6.85 23.32
CA LEU A 3 -9.27 5.87 24.11
C LEU A 3 -9.64 4.68 23.22
N VAL A 4 -9.25 3.48 23.64
CA VAL A 4 -9.40 2.22 22.92
C VAL A 4 -10.76 1.58 23.24
N TYR A 5 -11.55 1.26 22.19
CA TYR A 5 -12.87 0.65 22.32
C TYR A 5 -12.84 -0.81 22.83
N SER A 6 -13.72 -1.14 23.78
CA SER A 6 -14.00 -2.48 24.29
C SER A 6 -15.48 -2.79 24.10
N ASP A 7 -15.80 -3.78 23.26
CA ASP A 7 -17.15 -4.09 22.75
C ASP A 7 -18.09 -4.77 23.77
N THR A 8 -18.24 -4.18 24.95
CA THR A 8 -19.20 -4.63 25.97
C THR A 8 -20.46 -3.76 25.93
N GLY A 9 -21.16 -3.76 24.80
CA GLY A 9 -22.61 -3.47 24.72
C GLY A 9 -23.14 -2.15 25.30
N SER A 10 -22.32 -1.13 25.52
CA SER A 10 -22.77 0.17 26.00
C SER A 10 -21.77 1.19 25.50
N TYR A 11 -22.26 2.20 24.81
CA TYR A 11 -21.52 3.35 24.28
C TYR A 11 -20.25 3.67 25.07
N ILE A 12 -19.12 3.82 24.38
CA ILE A 12 -17.95 4.45 25.00
C ILE A 12 -18.13 5.96 24.94
N TYR A 13 -17.55 6.68 25.90
CA TYR A 13 -17.64 8.13 25.91
C TYR A 13 -16.31 8.79 26.23
N VAL A 14 -16.17 10.03 25.77
CA VAL A 14 -15.07 10.91 26.11
C VAL A 14 -15.61 12.29 26.48
N GLN A 15 -14.85 13.02 27.28
CA GLN A 15 -15.14 14.41 27.62
C GLN A 15 -13.89 15.25 27.33
N SER A 16 -14.02 16.28 26.50
CA SER A 16 -12.93 17.24 26.27
C SER A 16 -12.77 18.16 27.48
N LEU A 17 -11.52 18.42 27.87
CA LEU A 17 -11.18 19.60 28.67
C LEU A 17 -10.92 20.80 27.74
N PRO A 18 -10.88 22.03 28.27
CA PRO A 18 -10.57 23.21 27.46
C PRO A 18 -9.28 23.04 26.64
N GLY A 19 -9.37 23.27 25.34
CA GLY A 19 -8.26 23.13 24.39
C GLY A 19 -7.90 21.69 24.00
N GLN A 20 -8.71 20.70 24.39
CA GLN A 20 -8.51 19.31 23.95
C GLN A 20 -9.34 18.95 22.74
N ASP A 21 -8.71 18.28 21.77
CA ASP A 21 -9.37 17.67 20.64
C ASP A 21 -9.17 16.14 20.68
N LEU A 22 -10.26 15.41 20.89
CA LEU A 22 -10.24 13.98 21.20
C LEU A 22 -10.77 13.15 20.03
N THR A 23 -10.20 11.96 19.89
CA THR A 23 -10.57 11.02 18.82
C THR A 23 -10.71 9.62 19.42
N PHE A 24 -11.76 8.92 19.00
CA PHE A 24 -11.96 7.50 19.28
C PHE A 24 -11.06 6.66 18.38
N GLU A 25 -10.48 5.60 18.94
CA GLU A 25 -9.69 4.63 18.19
C GLU A 25 -10.40 3.26 18.20
N ALA A 26 -10.53 2.68 17.00
CA ALA A 26 -11.22 1.42 16.84
C ALA A 26 -10.48 0.27 17.54
N SER A 27 -11.25 -0.66 18.09
CA SER A 27 -10.73 -1.88 18.69
C SER A 27 -9.94 -2.73 17.68
N PRO A 28 -8.92 -3.50 18.11
CA PRO A 28 -8.14 -4.39 17.22
C PRO A 28 -8.97 -5.32 16.35
N ARG A 29 -10.20 -5.65 16.77
CA ARG A 29 -11.14 -6.47 16.01
C ARG A 29 -11.66 -5.85 14.70
N TYR A 30 -11.43 -4.56 14.47
CA TYR A 30 -11.75 -3.85 13.22
C TYR A 30 -10.51 -3.60 12.35
N LEU A 31 -9.33 -4.00 12.84
CA LEU A 31 -8.04 -3.82 12.18
C LEU A 31 -7.62 -5.09 11.42
N GLY A 32 -6.47 -5.06 10.75
CA GLY A 32 -5.94 -6.16 9.93
C GLY A 32 -6.52 -6.20 8.51
N ASP A 33 -6.59 -7.39 7.92
CA ASP A 33 -7.13 -7.57 6.56
C ASP A 33 -8.66 -7.41 6.54
N ARG A 34 -9.10 -6.37 5.83
CA ARG A 34 -10.50 -5.97 5.61
C ARG A 34 -10.80 -5.80 4.12
N THR A 35 -10.10 -6.51 3.25
CA THR A 35 -10.34 -6.49 1.79
C THR A 35 -11.78 -6.85 1.42
N LEU A 36 -12.40 -7.78 2.15
CA LEU A 36 -13.81 -8.15 1.97
C LEU A 36 -14.81 -7.03 2.35
N SER A 37 -14.34 -5.97 3.02
CA SER A 37 -15.11 -4.77 3.32
C SER A 37 -15.10 -3.76 2.17
N TYR A 38 -14.37 -4.00 1.09
CA TYR A 38 -14.43 -3.17 -0.11
C TYR A 38 -15.88 -3.06 -0.61
N ASN A 39 -16.26 -1.83 -0.94
CA ASN A 39 -17.60 -1.45 -1.36
C ASN A 39 -18.72 -1.65 -0.33
N GLN A 40 -18.38 -2.05 0.90
CA GLN A 40 -19.29 -2.13 2.04
C GLN A 40 -19.30 -0.81 2.83
N PHE A 41 -20.01 -0.79 3.95
CA PHE A 41 -20.13 0.40 4.80
C PHE A 41 -19.40 0.22 6.14
N LEU A 42 -18.69 1.26 6.54
CA LEU A 42 -18.38 1.53 7.95
C LEU A 42 -19.57 2.29 8.53
N THR A 43 -20.18 1.76 9.57
CA THR A 43 -21.30 2.41 10.28
C THR A 43 -21.03 2.51 11.76
N PHE A 44 -21.51 3.56 12.40
CA PHE A 44 -21.43 3.74 13.85
C PHE A 44 -22.48 4.75 14.31
N ILE A 45 -22.84 4.69 15.60
CA ILE A 45 -23.67 5.70 16.25
C ILE A 45 -22.78 6.72 16.94
N LEU A 46 -23.05 8.00 16.70
CA LEU A 46 -22.35 9.10 17.35
C LEU A 46 -23.36 10.07 17.98
N ILE A 47 -23.13 10.39 19.25
CA ILE A 47 -23.89 11.37 20.02
C ILE A 47 -22.90 12.43 20.52
N LEU A 48 -23.21 13.71 20.33
CA LEU A 48 -22.40 14.83 20.79
C LEU A 48 -23.25 15.75 21.67
N ARG A 49 -22.85 15.86 22.94
CA ARG A 49 -23.42 16.81 23.91
C ARG A 49 -22.45 17.95 24.10
N ALA A 50 -22.82 19.13 23.60
CA ALA A 50 -22.01 20.34 23.65
C ALA A 50 -22.67 21.41 24.53
N PRO A 51 -21.89 22.29 25.17
CA PRO A 51 -22.44 23.47 25.85
C PRO A 51 -23.23 24.36 24.89
N ALA A 52 -24.30 25.00 25.39
CA ALA A 52 -25.14 25.88 24.59
C ALA A 52 -24.34 27.03 23.95
N ASN A 53 -24.68 27.38 22.69
CA ASN A 53 -24.09 28.46 21.90
C ASN A 53 -22.65 28.25 21.40
N VAL A 54 -22.12 27.02 21.45
CA VAL A 54 -20.84 26.69 20.79
C VAL A 54 -21.13 26.03 19.45
N ASN A 55 -20.59 26.60 18.38
CA ASN A 55 -20.69 26.01 17.05
C ASN A 55 -19.52 25.02 16.86
N PRO A 56 -19.76 23.74 16.50
CA PRO A 56 -18.69 22.78 16.26
C PRO A 56 -17.73 23.32 15.20
N MET A 57 -16.43 23.23 15.46
CA MET A 57 -15.42 23.58 14.46
C MET A 57 -15.16 22.37 13.57
N TYR A 58 -15.37 22.55 12.27
CA TYR A 58 -15.05 21.53 11.27
C TYR A 58 -13.55 21.26 11.28
N THR A 59 -13.15 20.00 11.48
CA THR A 59 -11.78 19.60 11.16
C THR A 59 -11.68 19.19 9.70
N ALA A 60 -10.45 19.12 9.17
CA ALA A 60 -10.22 18.69 7.80
C ALA A 60 -10.60 17.22 7.54
N THR A 61 -10.65 16.37 8.60
CA THR A 61 -10.99 14.95 8.50
C THR A 61 -11.56 14.43 9.83
N ASP A 62 -12.80 13.94 9.84
CA ASP A 62 -13.45 13.46 11.06
C ASP A 62 -13.40 11.93 11.19
N VAL A 63 -13.40 11.20 10.07
CA VAL A 63 -13.20 9.75 10.06
C VAL A 63 -11.95 9.47 9.25
N THR A 64 -10.99 8.73 9.83
CA THR A 64 -9.74 8.38 9.14
C THR A 64 -9.44 6.90 9.22
N ILE A 65 -8.86 6.37 8.14
CA ILE A 65 -8.38 4.99 8.04
C ILE A 65 -6.91 5.03 7.65
N GLU A 66 -6.07 4.28 8.38
CA GLU A 66 -4.62 4.20 8.17
C GLU A 66 -4.18 2.76 7.94
N GLY A 67 -3.36 2.54 6.92
CA GLY A 67 -2.83 1.25 6.53
C GLY A 67 -1.38 1.05 6.95
N SER A 68 -0.92 -0.20 6.96
CA SER A 68 0.44 -0.56 7.39
C SER A 68 1.59 0.05 6.59
N ASN A 69 1.31 0.56 5.39
CA ASN A 69 2.26 1.25 4.52
C ASN A 69 2.31 2.77 4.75
N GLY A 70 1.65 3.28 5.81
CA GLY A 70 1.55 4.70 6.11
C GLY A 70 0.55 5.47 5.23
N VAL A 71 -0.17 4.78 4.34
CA VAL A 71 -1.27 5.38 3.57
C VAL A 71 -2.41 5.69 4.52
N LYS A 72 -2.87 6.94 4.48
CA LYS A 72 -3.97 7.44 5.29
C LYS A 72 -5.00 8.11 4.41
N VAL A 73 -6.26 7.76 4.60
CA VAL A 73 -7.40 8.44 4.01
C VAL A 73 -8.32 8.97 5.09
N GLY A 74 -9.03 10.05 4.79
CA GLY A 74 -9.98 10.66 5.69
C GLY A 74 -11.16 11.28 4.96
N VAL A 75 -12.23 11.47 5.70
CA VAL A 75 -13.45 12.12 5.23
C VAL A 75 -14.03 12.94 6.38
N ILE A 76 -14.63 14.08 6.05
CA ILE A 76 -15.40 14.86 7.03
C ILE A 76 -16.70 14.14 7.36
N ILE A 77 -17.30 14.42 8.51
CA ILE A 77 -18.52 13.73 8.96
C ILE A 77 -19.67 13.89 7.95
N LEU A 78 -19.72 15.04 7.27
CA LEU A 78 -20.70 15.38 6.22
C LEU A 78 -20.50 14.60 4.90
N GLY A 79 -19.37 13.92 4.73
CA GLY A 79 -19.14 13.01 3.61
C GLY A 79 -19.86 11.66 3.77
N GLY A 80 -20.42 11.40 4.94
CA GLY A 80 -21.25 10.22 5.21
C GLY A 80 -22.74 10.51 5.06
N VAL A 81 -23.56 9.49 5.34
CA VAL A 81 -25.01 9.61 5.46
C VAL A 81 -25.41 9.36 6.91
N PRO A 82 -26.20 10.23 7.55
CA PRO A 82 -26.73 11.51 7.03
C PRO A 82 -25.65 12.60 6.91
N GLN A 83 -25.84 13.55 5.99
CA GLN A 83 -24.95 14.72 5.81
C GLN A 83 -25.22 15.80 6.86
N THR A 84 -25.01 15.45 8.13
CA THR A 84 -25.20 16.34 9.27
C THR A 84 -24.07 16.17 10.27
N ILE A 85 -23.91 17.16 11.12
CA ILE A 85 -23.07 17.02 12.32
C ILE A 85 -23.79 16.16 13.38
N PRO A 86 -23.05 15.52 14.30
CA PRO A 86 -23.64 14.82 15.43
C PRO A 86 -24.42 15.76 16.32
N SER A 87 -25.49 15.26 16.93
CA SER A 87 -26.35 16.00 17.85
C SER A 87 -26.47 15.27 19.19
N GLU A 88 -27.30 15.79 20.09
CA GLU A 88 -27.61 15.11 21.35
C GLU A 88 -28.42 13.80 21.16
N GLU A 89 -29.00 13.62 19.96
CA GLU A 89 -29.73 12.42 19.57
C GLU A 89 -28.79 11.41 18.88
N PRO A 90 -29.02 10.10 19.05
CA PRO A 90 -28.22 9.06 18.39
C PRO A 90 -28.41 9.11 16.88
N LEU A 91 -27.33 9.42 16.16
CA LEU A 91 -27.29 9.39 14.70
C LEU A 91 -26.39 8.26 14.21
N VAL A 92 -26.93 7.45 13.30
CA VAL A 92 -26.20 6.38 12.62
C VAL A 92 -25.51 6.96 11.39
N PHE A 93 -24.20 7.11 11.46
CA PHE A 93 -23.39 7.52 10.32
C PHE A 93 -22.96 6.32 9.48
N ARG A 94 -22.93 6.51 8.17
CA ARG A 94 -22.58 5.47 7.19
C ARG A 94 -21.61 6.02 6.15
N PHE A 95 -20.48 5.34 5.99
CA PHE A 95 -19.42 5.69 5.04
C PHE A 95 -19.12 4.50 4.14
N ARG A 96 -19.15 4.70 2.83
CA ARG A 96 -18.84 3.64 1.85
C ARG A 96 -17.33 3.47 1.73
N LEU A 97 -16.84 2.25 1.75
CA LEU A 97 -15.42 1.93 1.62
C LEU A 97 -15.04 1.69 0.17
N ASN A 98 -14.77 2.77 -0.56
CA ASN A 98 -14.20 2.75 -1.89
C ASN A 98 -13.32 3.99 -2.13
N GLU A 99 -12.54 3.99 -3.19
CA GLU A 99 -11.58 5.04 -3.51
C GLU A 99 -12.20 6.42 -3.76
N GLN A 100 -13.48 6.47 -4.13
CA GLN A 100 -14.19 7.72 -4.47
C GLN A 100 -14.77 8.44 -3.25
N SER A 101 -14.95 7.74 -2.12
CA SER A 101 -15.63 8.29 -0.94
C SER A 101 -14.67 8.93 0.08
N TRP A 102 -13.36 8.90 -0.18
CA TRP A 102 -12.33 9.30 0.78
C TRP A 102 -11.28 10.22 0.16
N SER A 103 -10.59 11.01 1.00
CA SER A 103 -9.55 11.96 0.61
C SER A 103 -8.21 11.65 1.31
N PRO A 104 -7.05 11.72 0.63
CA PRO A 104 -6.92 11.92 -0.81
C PRO A 104 -7.56 10.75 -1.58
N THR A 105 -8.05 11.04 -2.79
CA THR A 105 -8.55 9.99 -3.69
C THR A 105 -7.39 9.09 -4.06
N LEU A 106 -7.52 7.80 -3.77
CA LEU A 106 -6.54 6.78 -4.08
C LEU A 106 -6.89 6.09 -5.41
N SER A 107 -5.94 5.38 -6.01
CA SER A 107 -6.30 4.35 -6.99
C SER A 107 -6.97 3.15 -6.31
N PHE A 108 -7.74 2.36 -7.06
CA PHE A 108 -8.34 1.11 -6.57
C PHE A 108 -7.31 0.22 -5.85
N LEU A 109 -6.13 0.07 -6.45
CA LEU A 109 -5.07 -0.77 -5.89
C LEU A 109 -4.50 -0.22 -4.58
N GLU A 110 -4.32 1.10 -4.48
CA GLU A 110 -3.89 1.76 -3.23
C GLU A 110 -4.94 1.65 -2.14
N PHE A 111 -6.23 1.76 -2.49
CA PHE A 111 -7.32 1.56 -1.53
C PHE A 111 -7.42 0.10 -1.08
N MET A 112 -7.25 -0.86 -1.99
CA MET A 112 -7.20 -2.28 -1.64
C MET A 112 -5.99 -2.63 -0.76
N ARG A 113 -4.82 -1.98 -0.97
CA ARG A 113 -3.66 -2.08 -0.07
C ARG A 113 -3.94 -1.53 1.32
N LEU A 114 -4.64 -0.40 1.39
CA LEU A 114 -5.07 0.15 2.67
C LEU A 114 -5.95 -0.86 3.42
N LEU A 115 -6.90 -1.50 2.73
CA LEU A 115 -7.78 -2.51 3.31
C LEU A 115 -7.08 -3.82 3.63
N SER A 116 -6.01 -4.21 2.93
CA SER A 116 -5.31 -5.48 3.19
C SER A 116 -4.61 -5.54 4.53
N ASN A 117 -4.31 -4.39 5.12
CA ASN A 117 -3.83 -4.30 6.49
C ASN A 117 -4.10 -2.92 7.09
N ILE A 118 -5.30 -2.74 7.64
CA ILE A 118 -5.69 -1.55 8.40
C ILE A 118 -5.02 -1.59 9.77
N THR A 119 -4.34 -0.50 10.13
CA THR A 119 -3.62 -0.34 11.40
C THR A 119 -4.32 0.59 12.38
N ALA A 120 -5.11 1.55 11.88
CA ALA A 120 -5.95 2.38 12.73
C ALA A 120 -7.21 2.83 11.99
N ILE A 121 -8.33 2.85 12.71
CA ILE A 121 -9.54 3.57 12.31
C ILE A 121 -9.83 4.55 13.44
N ARG A 122 -10.01 5.82 13.08
CA ARG A 122 -10.21 6.89 14.05
C ARG A 122 -11.47 7.68 13.71
N ILE A 123 -12.26 7.99 14.73
CA ILE A 123 -13.49 8.77 14.62
C ILE A 123 -13.38 9.96 15.56
N HIS A 124 -13.51 11.16 15.01
CA HIS A 124 -13.41 12.40 15.72
C HIS A 124 -14.55 12.55 16.73
N ALA A 125 -14.21 12.86 17.98
CA ALA A 125 -15.16 12.80 19.08
C ALA A 125 -15.74 14.17 19.43
N THR A 126 -14.89 15.19 19.58
CA THR A 126 -15.26 16.43 20.28
C THR A 126 -15.41 17.63 19.36
N TYR A 127 -15.00 17.56 18.09
CA TYR A 127 -15.21 18.61 17.09
C TYR A 127 -14.66 19.98 17.51
N GLY A 128 -13.53 19.98 18.23
CA GLY A 128 -12.92 21.18 18.80
C GLY A 128 -13.77 21.93 19.83
N ILE A 129 -14.81 21.30 20.39
CA ILE A 129 -15.68 21.92 21.40
C ILE A 129 -15.13 21.64 22.80
N ASP A 130 -14.92 22.69 23.58
CA ASP A 130 -14.53 22.60 24.99
C ASP A 130 -15.68 22.04 25.85
N ASN A 131 -15.36 21.11 26.77
CA ASN A 131 -16.33 20.49 27.67
C ASN A 131 -17.45 19.72 26.96
N ALA A 132 -17.24 19.30 25.71
CA ALA A 132 -18.14 18.42 25.01
C ALA A 132 -18.00 16.98 25.50
N VAL A 133 -19.12 16.29 25.59
CA VAL A 133 -19.17 14.86 25.86
C VAL A 133 -19.66 14.14 24.61
N SER A 134 -18.85 13.21 24.11
CA SER A 134 -19.16 12.44 22.90
C SER A 134 -19.32 10.97 23.24
N PHE A 135 -20.30 10.31 22.64
CA PHE A 135 -20.55 8.88 22.81
C PHE A 135 -20.48 8.18 21.46
N LEU A 136 -19.74 7.06 21.40
CA LEU A 136 -19.60 6.22 20.22
C LEU A 136 -20.12 4.82 20.53
N GLY A 137 -20.99 4.30 19.66
CA GLY A 137 -21.59 2.98 19.80
C GLY A 137 -21.82 2.27 18.47
N GLU A 138 -22.15 0.99 18.54
CA GLU A 138 -22.61 0.17 17.41
C GLU A 138 -21.72 0.25 16.16
N ILE A 139 -20.40 0.18 16.35
CA ILE A 139 -19.46 0.19 15.23
C ILE A 139 -19.60 -1.12 14.45
N ASN A 140 -19.94 -1.02 13.17
CA ASN A 140 -20.03 -2.13 12.24
C ASN A 140 -19.18 -1.85 11.01
N LEU A 141 -18.43 -2.86 10.61
CA LEU A 141 -17.67 -2.86 9.37
C LEU A 141 -18.24 -3.98 8.51
N GLY A 142 -19.03 -3.61 7.49
CA GLY A 142 -19.63 -4.56 6.58
C GLY A 142 -18.57 -5.38 5.84
N TYR A 143 -18.89 -6.63 5.51
CA TYR A 143 -18.01 -7.51 4.76
C TYR A 143 -18.84 -8.38 3.82
N SER A 144 -18.29 -8.69 2.65
CA SER A 144 -18.86 -9.68 1.74
C SER A 144 -18.35 -11.07 2.11
N THR A 145 -19.25 -12.04 2.28
CA THR A 145 -18.86 -13.45 2.35
C THR A 145 -18.69 -13.99 0.92
N PRO A 146 -17.58 -14.67 0.59
CA PRO A 146 -17.51 -15.44 -0.64
C PRO A 146 -18.66 -16.45 -0.62
N SER A 147 -19.65 -16.29 -1.51
CA SER A 147 -20.70 -17.28 -1.61
C SER A 147 -20.06 -18.56 -2.13
N ALA A 148 -20.05 -19.61 -1.30
CA ALA A 148 -19.80 -20.96 -1.78
C ALA A 148 -20.81 -21.22 -2.90
N GLY A 149 -20.30 -21.44 -4.11
CA GLY A 149 -21.04 -21.24 -5.35
C GLY A 149 -22.41 -21.91 -5.38
N LEU A 150 -23.39 -21.19 -5.94
CA LEU A 150 -24.56 -21.76 -6.64
C LEU A 150 -25.47 -20.71 -7.30
N PHE A 151 -25.01 -19.48 -7.50
CA PHE A 151 -25.70 -18.52 -8.36
C PHE A 151 -24.65 -17.70 -9.11
N PRO A 152 -24.85 -17.37 -10.41
CA PRO A 152 -24.03 -16.39 -11.09
C PRO A 152 -24.38 -15.04 -10.48
N THR A 153 -23.75 -14.71 -9.35
CA THR A 153 -23.90 -13.40 -8.74
C THR A 153 -23.24 -12.42 -9.67
N GLY A 154 -24.09 -11.56 -10.24
CA GLY A 154 -23.75 -10.57 -11.24
C GLY A 154 -22.49 -9.80 -10.89
N ASN A 155 -21.64 -9.68 -11.91
CA ASN A 155 -20.50 -8.80 -12.02
C ASN A 155 -19.56 -8.87 -10.80
N VAL A 156 -18.77 -9.95 -10.72
CA VAL A 156 -17.40 -9.79 -10.22
C VAL A 156 -16.78 -8.71 -11.10
N GLU A 157 -16.55 -7.54 -10.53
CA GLU A 157 -16.10 -6.36 -11.25
C GLU A 157 -14.75 -6.70 -11.88
N SER A 158 -14.75 -6.97 -13.19
CA SER A 158 -13.54 -7.26 -13.94
C SER A 158 -12.80 -5.94 -14.12
N CYS A 159 -11.58 -5.84 -13.60
CA CYS A 159 -10.82 -4.59 -13.53
C CYS A 159 -10.09 -4.26 -14.85
N VAL A 160 -10.68 -4.64 -15.99
CA VAL A 160 -10.10 -4.39 -17.32
C VAL A 160 -10.59 -3.05 -17.89
N PRO A 161 -9.69 -2.21 -18.45
CA PRO A 161 -8.25 -2.45 -18.65
C PRO A 161 -7.41 -2.27 -17.37
N CYS A 162 -6.42 -3.16 -17.17
CA CYS A 162 -5.53 -3.09 -16.02
C CYS A 162 -4.60 -1.86 -16.07
N PRO A 163 -4.23 -1.31 -14.89
CA PRO A 163 -3.17 -0.32 -14.80
C PRO A 163 -1.83 -0.84 -15.37
N GLN A 164 -0.95 0.08 -15.75
CA GLN A 164 0.37 -0.26 -16.26
C GLN A 164 1.14 -1.16 -15.27
N GLY A 165 1.66 -2.27 -15.79
CA GLY A 165 2.43 -3.22 -14.99
C GLY A 165 1.61 -4.34 -14.35
N TYR A 166 0.29 -4.39 -14.56
CA TYR A 166 -0.60 -5.44 -14.02
C TYR A 166 -1.35 -6.19 -15.13
N TYR A 167 -1.71 -7.44 -14.86
CA TYR A 167 -2.59 -8.26 -15.70
C TYR A 167 -3.40 -9.25 -14.86
N GLY A 168 -4.43 -9.86 -15.46
CA GLY A 168 -5.40 -10.74 -14.79
C GLY A 168 -6.82 -10.18 -14.88
N GLU A 169 -7.82 -10.98 -14.54
CA GLU A 169 -9.22 -10.52 -14.54
C GLU A 169 -9.50 -9.49 -13.43
N HIS A 170 -8.64 -9.48 -12.41
CA HIS A 170 -8.69 -8.58 -11.25
C HIS A 170 -7.37 -7.80 -11.08
N CYS A 171 -6.52 -7.76 -12.12
CA CYS A 171 -5.22 -7.10 -12.12
C CYS A 171 -4.31 -7.53 -10.94
N GLU A 172 -4.37 -8.82 -10.60
CA GLU A 172 -3.74 -9.40 -9.42
C GLU A 172 -2.28 -9.87 -9.65
N TYR A 173 -1.84 -9.92 -10.92
CA TYR A 173 -0.51 -10.37 -11.31
C TYR A 173 0.33 -9.23 -11.92
N CYS A 174 1.65 -9.28 -11.72
CA CYS A 174 2.57 -8.35 -12.37
C CYS A 174 2.78 -8.73 -13.83
N ALA A 175 2.55 -7.77 -14.74
CA ALA A 175 2.72 -7.96 -16.17
C ALA A 175 4.17 -8.35 -16.53
N PHE A 176 4.34 -8.92 -17.73
CA PHE A 176 5.66 -9.26 -18.24
C PHE A 176 6.63 -8.06 -18.17
N GLY A 177 7.83 -8.28 -17.64
CA GLY A 177 8.82 -7.21 -17.42
C GLY A 177 8.60 -6.39 -16.13
N TYR A 178 7.65 -6.78 -15.27
CA TYR A 178 7.41 -6.18 -13.96
C TYR A 178 7.57 -7.22 -12.84
N ARG A 179 7.93 -6.74 -11.65
CA ARG A 179 8.17 -7.53 -10.43
C ARG A 179 7.55 -6.88 -9.20
N ARG A 180 7.35 -7.65 -8.14
CA ARG A 180 6.84 -7.13 -6.86
C ARG A 180 7.90 -6.31 -6.12
N GLN A 181 7.46 -5.19 -5.54
CA GLN A 181 8.23 -4.38 -4.60
C GLN A 181 7.37 -4.06 -3.37
N PRO A 182 7.78 -4.48 -2.16
CA PRO A 182 8.97 -5.32 -1.88
C PRO A 182 8.82 -6.74 -2.43
N SER A 183 9.96 -7.42 -2.63
CA SER A 183 10.02 -8.86 -2.95
C SER A 183 9.19 -9.65 -1.94
N PHE A 184 8.39 -10.60 -2.41
CA PHE A 184 7.45 -11.37 -1.57
C PHE A 184 6.40 -10.51 -0.82
N GLY A 185 6.12 -9.28 -1.27
CA GLY A 185 5.16 -8.37 -0.64
C GLY A 185 3.68 -8.77 -0.75
N GLY A 186 3.38 -9.97 -1.26
CA GLY A 186 2.02 -10.49 -1.41
C GLY A 186 1.24 -9.88 -2.59
N PRO A 187 -0.05 -10.23 -2.72
CA PRO A 187 -0.88 -9.88 -3.89
C PRO A 187 -1.02 -8.37 -4.10
N PHE A 188 -0.93 -7.59 -3.02
CA PHE A 188 -1.04 -6.15 -3.05
C PHE A 188 0.31 -5.43 -3.18
N ALA A 189 1.45 -6.10 -3.38
CA ALA A 189 2.72 -5.42 -3.63
C ALA A 189 2.66 -4.57 -4.91
N ASN A 190 3.55 -3.57 -5.03
CA ASN A 190 3.69 -2.82 -6.27
C ASN A 190 4.35 -3.66 -7.35
N CYS A 191 3.73 -3.73 -8.53
CA CYS A 191 4.41 -4.16 -9.75
C CYS A 191 5.20 -2.98 -10.30
N VAL A 192 6.52 -3.08 -10.22
CA VAL A 192 7.47 -2.10 -10.76
C VAL A 192 8.28 -2.74 -11.89
N PRO A 193 8.80 -1.96 -12.86
CA PRO A 193 9.62 -2.52 -13.92
C PRO A 193 10.82 -3.32 -13.38
N CYS A 194 11.17 -4.40 -14.07
CA CYS A 194 12.42 -5.11 -13.85
C CYS A 194 13.61 -4.18 -14.10
N ASP A 195 14.59 -4.22 -13.21
CA ASP A 195 15.81 -3.43 -13.34
C ASP A 195 16.98 -4.37 -13.65
N CYS A 196 17.03 -4.83 -14.91
CA CYS A 196 18.06 -5.77 -15.38
C CYS A 196 19.16 -5.09 -16.19
N HIS A 197 19.33 -3.76 -16.03
CA HIS A 197 20.23 -2.93 -16.83
C HIS A 197 20.12 -3.20 -18.34
N ASN A 198 18.92 -3.46 -18.87
CA ASN A 198 18.69 -3.82 -20.28
C ASN A 198 19.43 -5.08 -20.79
N HIS A 199 19.97 -5.90 -19.89
CA HIS A 199 20.57 -7.21 -20.19
C HIS A 199 19.58 -8.37 -19.99
N SER A 200 18.32 -8.07 -19.65
CA SER A 200 17.21 -9.00 -19.70
C SER A 200 15.89 -8.26 -19.88
N LEU A 201 14.93 -8.88 -20.57
CA LEU A 201 13.59 -8.33 -20.78
C LEU A 201 12.63 -8.64 -19.63
N SER A 202 12.99 -9.58 -18.77
CA SER A 202 12.16 -9.99 -17.64
C SER A 202 13.01 -10.43 -16.45
N CYS A 203 12.35 -10.51 -15.30
CA CYS A 203 12.92 -10.95 -14.05
C CYS A 203 11.87 -11.78 -13.30
N ASP A 204 12.32 -12.58 -12.35
CA ASP A 204 11.42 -13.33 -11.48
C ASP A 204 10.58 -12.38 -10.63
N VAL A 205 9.26 -12.58 -10.64
CA VAL A 205 8.27 -11.65 -10.07
C VAL A 205 8.43 -11.48 -8.56
N GLU A 206 8.86 -12.53 -7.85
CA GLU A 206 8.96 -12.54 -6.39
C GLU A 206 10.37 -12.21 -5.91
N THR A 207 11.38 -12.91 -6.45
CA THR A 207 12.79 -12.75 -6.04
C THR A 207 13.47 -11.55 -6.68
N SER A 208 12.87 -10.93 -7.70
CA SER A 208 13.44 -9.79 -8.45
C SER A 208 14.72 -10.11 -9.23
N ARG A 209 15.05 -11.40 -9.44
CA ARG A 209 16.30 -11.82 -10.10
C ARG A 209 16.15 -11.90 -11.61
N CYS A 210 17.09 -11.33 -12.34
CA CYS A 210 17.12 -11.29 -13.80
C CYS A 210 17.77 -12.54 -14.41
N ALA A 211 17.27 -12.95 -15.58
CA ALA A 211 17.94 -13.94 -16.42
C ALA A 211 18.92 -13.22 -17.36
N CYS A 212 20.15 -12.99 -16.89
CA CYS A 212 21.12 -12.12 -17.55
C CYS A 212 21.64 -12.63 -18.89
N GLN A 213 21.74 -11.71 -19.86
CA GLN A 213 22.32 -11.91 -21.20
C GLN A 213 23.57 -11.04 -21.37
N HIS A 214 24.12 -10.94 -22.59
CA HIS A 214 25.25 -10.04 -22.90
C HIS A 214 26.49 -10.25 -22.02
N HIS A 215 26.72 -11.50 -21.59
CA HIS A 215 27.80 -11.88 -20.68
C HIS A 215 27.81 -11.15 -19.32
N THR A 216 26.63 -10.75 -18.85
CA THR A 216 26.44 -10.14 -17.54
C THR A 216 26.00 -11.16 -16.49
N THR A 217 26.08 -10.78 -15.22
CA THR A 217 25.75 -11.59 -14.04
C THR A 217 25.41 -10.68 -12.86
N GLY A 218 24.90 -11.29 -11.78
CA GLY A 218 24.28 -10.60 -10.66
C GLY A 218 22.76 -10.69 -10.68
N ASP A 219 22.10 -10.18 -9.65
CA ASP A 219 20.64 -10.24 -9.56
C ASP A 219 19.97 -9.25 -10.52
N ASN A 220 20.68 -8.16 -10.86
CA ASN A 220 20.24 -7.09 -11.75
C ASN A 220 21.08 -7.02 -13.04
N CYS A 221 21.95 -8.00 -13.27
CA CYS A 221 22.90 -8.02 -14.39
C CYS A 221 23.95 -6.90 -14.32
N GLU A 222 24.31 -6.50 -13.11
CA GLU A 222 25.16 -5.34 -12.82
C GLU A 222 26.66 -5.59 -12.94
N ARG A 223 27.07 -6.83 -13.28
CA ARG A 223 28.48 -7.24 -13.39
C ARG A 223 28.73 -8.04 -14.65
N CYS A 224 29.96 -8.01 -15.16
CA CYS A 224 30.39 -8.95 -16.19
C CYS A 224 30.68 -10.34 -15.60
N LEU A 225 30.43 -11.39 -16.39
CA LEU A 225 30.82 -12.75 -16.07
C LEU A 225 32.34 -12.86 -15.87
N PRO A 226 32.83 -13.84 -15.10
CA PRO A 226 34.25 -14.16 -15.05
C PRO A 226 34.84 -14.37 -16.45
N GLY A 227 36.01 -13.77 -16.72
CA GLY A 227 36.64 -13.77 -18.04
C GLY A 227 36.14 -12.68 -19.00
N TYR A 228 35.26 -11.78 -18.53
CA TYR A 228 34.80 -10.59 -19.25
C TYR A 228 35.09 -9.33 -18.43
N TYR A 229 35.28 -8.19 -19.10
CA TYR A 229 35.48 -6.87 -18.51
C TYR A 229 34.59 -5.82 -19.17
N GLY A 230 34.38 -4.71 -18.48
CA GLY A 230 33.63 -3.57 -18.98
C GLY A 230 32.61 -3.06 -17.95
N GLN A 231 31.60 -2.35 -18.43
CA GLN A 231 30.64 -1.61 -17.59
C GLN A 231 29.21 -2.10 -17.88
N ALA A 232 28.79 -3.17 -17.20
CA ALA A 232 27.50 -3.86 -17.35
C ALA A 232 26.24 -3.04 -16.99
N HIS A 233 26.36 -1.74 -16.76
CA HIS A 233 25.24 -0.86 -16.40
C HIS A 233 24.88 0.12 -17.52
N GLN A 234 25.61 0.14 -18.64
CA GLN A 234 25.30 1.02 -19.76
C GLN A 234 24.10 0.53 -20.58
N GLY A 235 23.76 -0.75 -20.46
CA GLY A 235 22.61 -1.39 -21.08
C GLY A 235 22.77 -1.66 -22.56
N THR A 236 24.00 -1.87 -23.04
CA THR A 236 24.27 -2.28 -24.42
C THR A 236 24.79 -3.73 -24.48
N PRO A 237 24.54 -4.46 -25.59
CA PRO A 237 25.04 -5.83 -25.73
C PRO A 237 26.56 -6.00 -25.62
N ASP A 238 27.31 -4.92 -25.85
CA ASP A 238 28.78 -4.92 -25.90
C ASP A 238 29.44 -4.40 -24.61
N ASP A 239 28.64 -4.17 -23.56
CA ASP A 239 29.10 -3.65 -22.26
C ASP A 239 30.13 -4.57 -21.59
N CYS A 240 30.05 -5.88 -21.85
CA CYS A 240 30.96 -6.89 -21.35
C CYS A 240 31.71 -7.57 -22.49
N GLN A 241 33.00 -7.24 -22.60
CA GLN A 241 33.90 -7.77 -23.61
C GLN A 241 34.77 -8.87 -23.04
N LYS A 242 35.05 -9.89 -23.86
CA LYS A 242 35.91 -11.00 -23.46
C LYS A 242 37.32 -10.49 -23.17
N CYS A 243 37.90 -10.94 -22.07
CA CYS A 243 39.28 -10.60 -21.72
C CYS A 243 40.24 -11.02 -22.84
N PRO A 244 41.14 -10.13 -23.32
CA PRO A 244 42.13 -10.44 -24.34
C PRO A 244 43.32 -11.23 -23.77
N CYS A 245 43.05 -12.06 -22.76
CA CYS A 245 44.05 -12.78 -21.99
C CYS A 245 44.17 -14.24 -22.44
N PRO A 246 45.39 -14.82 -22.45
CA PRO A 246 45.59 -16.23 -22.76
C PRO A 246 44.83 -17.13 -21.77
N ALA A 247 44.36 -18.28 -22.26
CA ALA A 247 43.64 -19.29 -21.45
C ALA A 247 42.37 -18.80 -20.73
N GLY A 248 41.79 -17.66 -21.12
CA GLY A 248 40.51 -17.18 -20.59
C GLY A 248 40.58 -16.68 -19.14
N VAL A 249 41.77 -16.28 -18.67
CA VAL A 249 41.92 -15.69 -17.33
C VAL A 249 41.16 -14.36 -17.21
N SER A 250 40.66 -14.07 -16.01
CA SER A 250 39.97 -12.80 -15.71
C SER A 250 40.91 -11.61 -15.90
N CYS A 251 40.33 -10.44 -16.17
CA CYS A 251 41.05 -9.21 -16.39
C CYS A 251 40.31 -8.03 -15.76
N THR A 252 40.98 -6.89 -15.66
CA THR A 252 40.39 -5.63 -15.19
C THR A 252 40.83 -4.46 -16.05
N GLN A 253 39.98 -3.44 -16.17
CA GLN A 253 40.27 -2.23 -16.92
C GLN A 253 40.82 -1.15 -15.98
N LEU A 254 41.98 -0.59 -16.30
CA LEU A 254 42.58 0.53 -15.59
C LEU A 254 41.90 1.85 -15.98
N PRO A 255 42.01 2.91 -15.15
CA PRO A 255 41.47 4.24 -15.46
C PRO A 255 41.97 4.83 -16.78
N GLN A 256 43.14 4.39 -17.25
CA GLN A 256 43.75 4.80 -18.53
C GLN A 256 43.17 4.04 -19.75
N GLY A 257 42.19 3.15 -19.54
CA GLY A 257 41.53 2.35 -20.58
C GLY A 257 42.19 1.00 -20.88
N ASN A 258 43.42 0.78 -20.41
CA ASN A 258 44.18 -0.46 -20.63
C ASN A 258 43.59 -1.62 -19.83
N VAL A 259 43.53 -2.81 -20.45
CA VAL A 259 43.03 -4.04 -19.82
C VAL A 259 44.21 -4.90 -19.38
N VAL A 260 44.22 -5.29 -18.11
CA VAL A 260 45.32 -6.07 -17.50
C VAL A 260 44.79 -7.43 -17.05
N CYS A 261 45.51 -8.48 -17.41
CA CYS A 261 45.20 -9.85 -17.03
C CYS A 261 45.53 -10.11 -15.56
N LEU A 262 44.65 -10.85 -14.88
CA LEU A 262 44.84 -11.26 -13.49
C LEU A 262 45.25 -12.74 -13.47
N ASN A 263 46.11 -13.10 -12.50
CA ASN A 263 46.52 -14.49 -12.26
C ASN A 263 47.07 -15.20 -13.51
N CYS A 264 47.97 -14.53 -14.25
CA CYS A 264 48.60 -15.08 -15.45
C CYS A 264 49.31 -16.42 -15.15
N PRO A 265 49.12 -17.46 -15.98
CA PRO A 265 49.90 -18.69 -15.90
C PRO A 265 51.41 -18.42 -16.07
N ALA A 266 52.24 -19.29 -15.52
CA ALA A 266 53.69 -19.18 -15.66
C ALA A 266 54.10 -19.08 -17.14
N GLY A 267 54.82 -18.01 -17.50
CA GLY A 267 55.28 -17.75 -18.86
C GLY A 267 54.52 -16.65 -19.62
N TYR A 268 53.49 -16.04 -19.02
CA TYR A 268 52.78 -14.87 -19.57
C TYR A 268 52.92 -13.67 -18.62
N THR A 269 53.23 -12.50 -19.18
CA THR A 269 53.34 -11.21 -18.46
C THR A 269 52.37 -10.21 -19.01
#